data_AF-A0A7V6HDS2-F1
#
_entry.id   AF-A0A7V6HDS2-F1
#
_cell.length_a   1.000
_cell.length_b   1.000
_cell.length_c   1.000
_cell.angle_alpha   90.00
_cell.angle_beta   90.00
_cell.angle_gamma   90.00
#
_symmetry.space_group_name_H-M   'P 1'
#
loop_
_entity.id
_entity.type
_entity.pdbx_description
1 polymer ?
#
loop_
_entity_poly.entity_id
_entity_poly.type
_entity_poly.pdbx_seq_one_letter_code
_entity_poly.pdbx_strand_id
1 'polypeptide(L)'
;MTKSEFLGLLRSELTQNKISDADDVLDEYEQHFAFKLADGFSEEEIAARLGDPVRLARQFGFERENEDHEVGKVMTVIGLGFADLAAGLFFLLPAVWIVAMAGLTAACLVLAVCLIINLNPGALIPAMPTISSLIFGIGMAALGMLVGAGTVYFAAFFRQMIRAFGRFHRNTMAVAKGEAVLPALALYPGFKPRFKRGLRRLTMISLLAVVVFFIVGMIISMIHSGALEFWHAWGWFGYTG
;
A
#
# COMPACT_ATOMS: atom_id res chain seq x y z
N MET A 1 -11.08 -9.73 -30.96
CA MET A 1 -9.71 -10.19 -30.61
C MET A 1 -9.69 -10.47 -29.13
N THR A 2 -9.02 -11.54 -28.72
CA THR A 2 -8.89 -11.93 -27.31
C THR A 2 -7.80 -11.10 -26.62
N LYS A 3 -7.77 -11.10 -25.28
CA LYS A 3 -6.74 -10.35 -24.51
C LYS A 3 -5.31 -10.73 -24.93
N SER A 4 -5.05 -12.02 -25.10
CA SER A 4 -3.73 -12.55 -25.47
C SER A 4 -3.31 -12.12 -26.89
N GLU A 5 -4.26 -12.08 -27.83
CA GLU A 5 -4.02 -11.57 -29.19
C GLU A 5 -3.69 -10.07 -29.20
N PHE A 6 -4.45 -9.26 -28.44
CA PHE A 6 -4.22 -7.81 -28.35
C PHE A 6 -2.83 -7.50 -27.76
N LEU A 7 -2.49 -8.12 -26.62
CA LEU A 7 -1.19 -7.91 -25.97
C LEU A 7 -0.03 -8.47 -26.79
N GLY A 8 -0.23 -9.58 -27.50
CA GLY A 8 0.77 -10.13 -28.40
C GLY A 8 1.13 -9.19 -29.55
N LEU A 9 0.10 -8.61 -30.20
CA LEU A 9 0.29 -7.65 -31.30
C LEU A 9 0.92 -6.33 -30.82
N LEU A 10 0.47 -5.83 -29.67
CA LEU A 10 1.04 -4.64 -29.05
C LEU A 10 2.52 -4.87 -28.69
N ARG A 11 2.87 -6.04 -28.15
CA ARG A 11 4.25 -6.41 -27.82
C ARG A 11 5.14 -6.40 -29.06
N SER A 12 4.69 -7.01 -30.16
CA SER A 12 5.48 -7.05 -31.39
C SER A 12 5.74 -5.66 -31.96
N GLU A 13 4.72 -4.79 -31.96
CA GLU A 13 4.84 -3.42 -32.48
C GLU A 13 5.70 -2.52 -31.58
N LEU A 14 5.57 -2.63 -30.25
CA LEU A 14 6.41 -1.88 -29.31
C LEU A 14 7.89 -2.30 -29.39
N THR A 15 8.14 -3.60 -29.59
CA THR A 15 9.50 -4.14 -29.75
C THR A 15 10.10 -3.73 -31.10
N GLN A 16 9.30 -3.74 -32.17
CA GLN A 16 9.71 -3.29 -33.50
C GLN A 16 10.04 -1.80 -33.53
N ASN A 17 9.32 -0.98 -32.76
CA ASN A 17 9.57 0.45 -32.62
C ASN A 17 10.67 0.81 -31.59
N LYS A 18 11.41 -0.18 -31.06
CA LYS A 18 12.53 -0.01 -30.10
C LYS A 18 12.17 0.80 -28.84
N ILE A 19 10.95 0.66 -28.34
CA ILE A 19 10.53 1.32 -27.10
C ILE A 19 11.15 0.56 -25.92
N SER A 20 11.97 1.22 -25.10
CA SER A 20 12.72 0.58 -24.00
C SER A 20 11.82 -0.02 -22.91
N ASP A 21 10.58 0.48 -22.80
CA ASP A 21 9.66 0.18 -21.69
C ASP A 21 8.47 -0.68 -22.16
N ALA A 22 8.65 -1.51 -23.19
CA ALA A 22 7.58 -2.32 -23.79
C ALA A 22 6.88 -3.26 -22.78
N ASP A 23 7.62 -3.85 -21.84
CA ASP A 23 7.06 -4.74 -20.81
C ASP A 23 6.17 -3.97 -19.81
N ASP A 24 6.53 -2.74 -19.43
CA ASP A 24 5.74 -1.90 -18.53
C ASP A 24 4.40 -1.47 -19.18
N VAL A 25 4.41 -1.19 -20.49
CA VAL A 25 3.19 -0.86 -21.24
C VAL A 25 2.27 -2.09 -21.33
N LEU A 26 2.82 -3.27 -21.56
CA LEU A 26 2.04 -4.51 -21.62
C LEU A 26 1.37 -4.84 -20.29
N ASP A 27 2.10 -4.67 -19.19
CA ASP A 27 1.57 -4.85 -17.82
C ASP A 27 0.38 -3.91 -17.54
N GLU A 28 0.40 -2.69 -18.07
CA GLU A 28 -0.67 -1.70 -17.92
C GLU A 28 -1.94 -2.08 -18.69
N TYR A 29 -1.80 -2.49 -19.95
CA TYR A 29 -2.94 -3.00 -20.71
C TYR A 29 -3.49 -4.30 -20.14
N GLU A 30 -2.63 -5.18 -19.64
CA GLU A 30 -3.05 -6.37 -18.92
C GLU A 30 -3.89 -6.02 -17.68
N GLN A 31 -3.48 -5.00 -16.92
CA GLN A 31 -4.24 -4.52 -15.77
C GLN A 31 -5.56 -3.86 -16.18
N HIS A 32 -5.60 -3.11 -17.27
CA HIS A 32 -6.83 -2.51 -17.81
C HIS A 32 -7.84 -3.58 -18.23
N PHE A 33 -7.39 -4.63 -18.92
CA PHE A 33 -8.22 -5.80 -19.23
C PHE A 33 -8.75 -6.46 -17.95
N ALA A 34 -7.90 -6.68 -16.95
CA ALA A 34 -8.32 -7.30 -15.69
C ALA A 34 -9.35 -6.45 -14.93
N PHE A 35 -9.26 -5.13 -15.00
CA PHE A 35 -10.21 -4.20 -14.37
C PHE A 35 -11.57 -4.23 -15.08
N LYS A 36 -11.59 -4.10 -16.41
CA LYS A 36 -12.84 -4.08 -17.19
C LYS A 36 -13.56 -5.43 -17.20
N LEU A 37 -12.82 -6.53 -17.15
CA LEU A 37 -13.39 -7.88 -17.04
C LEU A 37 -14.07 -8.07 -15.67
N ALA A 38 -13.52 -7.46 -14.61
CA ALA A 38 -14.13 -7.45 -13.28
C ALA A 38 -15.41 -6.58 -13.21
N ASP A 39 -15.54 -5.58 -14.08
CA ASP A 39 -16.76 -4.78 -14.27
C ASP A 39 -17.83 -5.49 -15.12
N GLY A 40 -17.56 -6.71 -15.61
CA GLY A 40 -18.49 -7.56 -16.35
C GLY A 40 -18.44 -7.40 -17.88
N PHE A 41 -17.46 -6.69 -18.42
CA PHE A 41 -17.25 -6.58 -19.88
C PHE A 41 -16.56 -7.84 -20.43
N SER A 42 -16.91 -8.25 -21.66
CA SER A 42 -16.22 -9.34 -22.36
C SER A 42 -14.86 -8.88 -22.89
N GLU A 43 -13.93 -9.81 -23.12
CA GLU A 43 -12.59 -9.47 -23.63
C GLU A 43 -12.67 -8.79 -25.00
N GLU A 44 -13.62 -9.21 -25.84
CA GLU A 44 -13.83 -8.69 -27.18
C GLU A 44 -14.32 -7.24 -27.16
N GLU A 45 -15.20 -6.89 -26.21
CA GLU A 45 -15.68 -5.51 -26.02
C GLU A 45 -14.60 -4.58 -25.50
N ILE A 46 -13.73 -5.09 -24.62
CA ILE A 46 -12.61 -4.32 -24.07
C ILE A 46 -11.61 -4.00 -25.18
N ALA A 47 -11.26 -5.00 -26.00
CA ALA A 47 -10.36 -4.81 -27.13
C ALA A 47 -10.95 -3.88 -28.20
N ALA A 48 -12.25 -3.99 -28.50
CA ALA A 48 -12.92 -3.09 -29.43
C ALA A 48 -12.93 -1.63 -28.95
N ARG A 49 -13.03 -1.41 -27.63
CA ARG A 49 -12.93 -0.07 -27.02
C ARG A 49 -11.51 0.49 -26.99
N LEU A 50 -10.51 -0.38 -26.83
CA LEU A 50 -9.09 -0.01 -26.87
C LEU A 50 -8.63 0.37 -28.30
N GLY A 51 -9.31 -0.17 -29.31
CA GLY A 51 -9.05 0.13 -30.71
C GLY A 51 -7.94 -0.73 -31.31
N ASP A 52 -7.26 -0.21 -32.32
CA ASP A 52 -6.23 -0.93 -33.07
C ASP A 52 -4.86 -0.85 -32.37
N PRO A 53 -4.30 -1.98 -31.88
CA PRO A 53 -3.02 -2.00 -31.16
C PRO A 53 -1.84 -1.49 -32.02
N VAL A 54 -1.91 -1.59 -33.35
CA VAL A 54 -0.86 -1.07 -34.24
C VAL A 54 -0.87 0.47 -34.27
N ARG A 55 -2.05 1.09 -34.32
CA ARG A 55 -2.20 2.55 -34.23
C ARG A 55 -1.81 3.07 -32.86
N LEU A 56 -2.17 2.33 -31.81
CA LEU A 56 -1.79 2.63 -30.43
C LEU A 56 -0.26 2.66 -30.28
N ALA A 57 0.45 1.66 -30.82
CA ALA A 57 1.91 1.61 -30.81
C ALA A 57 2.56 2.79 -31.56
N ARG A 58 1.95 3.25 -32.67
CA ARG A 58 2.43 4.41 -33.43
C ARG A 58 2.27 5.75 -32.71
N GLN A 59 1.30 5.89 -31.81
CA GLN A 59 1.17 7.10 -30.98
C GLN A 59 2.38 7.29 -30.05
N PHE A 60 3.11 6.21 -29.74
CA PHE A 60 4.38 6.30 -29.02
C PHE A 60 5.58 6.61 -29.92
N GLY A 61 5.40 6.77 -31.24
CA GLY A 61 6.48 6.86 -32.23
C GLY A 61 6.67 8.21 -32.93
N PHE A 62 5.70 9.13 -32.89
CA PHE A 62 5.77 10.37 -33.69
C PHE A 62 5.17 11.59 -32.96
N GLU A 63 6.05 12.46 -32.47
CA GLU A 63 5.83 13.92 -32.45
C GLU A 63 7.20 14.60 -32.44
N ARG A 64 7.77 14.78 -33.64
CA ARG A 64 8.93 15.62 -33.93
C ARG A 64 8.44 16.85 -34.67
N GLU A 65 8.32 17.98 -33.99
CA GLU A 65 8.56 19.27 -34.65
C GLU A 65 9.15 20.24 -33.63
N ASN A 66 10.35 20.72 -33.97
CA ASN A 66 11.14 21.64 -33.17
C ASN A 66 10.64 23.07 -33.41
N GLU A 67 10.53 23.86 -32.34
CA GLU A 67 11.13 25.21 -32.22
C GLU A 67 10.89 25.72 -30.76
N ASP A 68 11.87 26.45 -30.19
CA ASP A 68 11.91 27.05 -28.83
C ASP A 68 12.30 26.22 -27.59
N HIS A 69 12.98 25.06 -27.74
CA HIS A 69 13.22 24.15 -26.60
C HIS A 69 14.41 24.46 -25.66
N GLU A 70 15.44 25.23 -26.03
CA GLU A 70 16.67 25.28 -25.18
C GLU A 70 16.46 25.98 -23.82
N VAL A 71 15.81 27.14 -23.79
CA VAL A 71 15.57 27.89 -22.53
C VAL A 71 14.54 27.16 -21.66
N GLY A 72 13.50 26.57 -22.27
CA GLY A 72 12.50 25.76 -21.57
C GLY A 72 13.09 24.49 -20.98
N LYS A 73 14.05 23.86 -21.66
CA LYS A 73 14.74 22.64 -21.22
C LYS A 73 15.60 22.88 -19.98
N VAL A 74 16.36 23.98 -19.94
CA VAL A 74 17.17 24.35 -18.76
C VAL A 74 16.26 24.69 -17.57
N MET A 75 15.18 25.46 -17.77
CA MET A 75 14.21 25.77 -16.72
C MET A 75 13.52 24.50 -16.18
N THR A 76 13.18 23.56 -17.06
CA THR A 76 12.52 22.29 -16.68
C THR A 76 13.47 21.41 -15.87
N VAL A 77 14.75 21.32 -16.25
CA VAL A 77 15.74 20.53 -15.50
C VAL A 77 16.00 21.13 -14.12
N ILE A 78 16.13 22.45 -14.01
CA ILE A 78 16.30 23.12 -12.71
C ILE A 78 15.05 22.94 -11.84
N GLY A 79 13.87 23.18 -12.39
CA GLY A 79 12.59 22.99 -11.68
C GLY A 79 12.37 21.55 -11.22
N LEU A 80 12.76 20.57 -12.06
CA LEU A 80 12.68 19.16 -11.73
C LEU A 80 13.66 18.78 -10.61
N GLY A 81 14.88 19.33 -10.61
CA GLY A 81 15.83 19.13 -9.51
C GLY A 81 15.32 19.64 -8.17
N PHE A 82 14.65 20.81 -8.14
CA PHE A 82 13.96 21.29 -6.94
C PHE A 82 12.78 20.41 -6.53
N ALA A 83 11.99 19.96 -7.51
CA ALA A 83 10.87 19.05 -7.27
C ALA A 83 11.35 17.70 -6.71
N ASP A 84 12.48 17.17 -7.18
CA ASP A 84 13.07 15.93 -6.68
C ASP A 84 13.55 16.06 -5.23
N LEU A 85 14.17 17.18 -4.88
CA LEU A 85 14.57 17.46 -3.50
C LEU A 85 13.35 17.52 -2.57
N ALA A 86 12.32 18.27 -2.98
CA ALA A 86 11.09 18.42 -2.22
C ALA A 86 10.33 17.09 -2.10
N ALA A 87 10.23 16.33 -3.19
CA ALA A 87 9.60 15.02 -3.20
C ALA A 87 10.38 14.00 -2.36
N GLY A 88 11.71 14.01 -2.44
CA GLY A 88 12.57 13.19 -1.59
C GLY A 88 12.31 13.43 -0.11
N LEU A 89 12.33 14.70 0.32
CA LEU A 89 12.02 15.07 1.71
C LEU A 89 10.59 14.67 2.11
N PHE A 90 9.62 14.90 1.22
CA PHE A 90 8.23 14.50 1.43
C PHE A 90 8.09 12.99 1.61
N PHE A 91 8.81 12.17 0.83
CA PHE A 91 8.74 10.71 0.91
C PHE A 91 9.46 10.11 2.12
N LEU A 92 10.39 10.83 2.76
CA LEU A 92 11.03 10.37 4.00
C LEU A 92 10.02 10.20 5.13
N LEU A 93 9.05 11.12 5.27
CA LEU A 93 8.08 11.07 6.36
C LEU A 93 7.17 9.83 6.30
N PRO A 94 6.50 9.51 5.17
CA PRO A 94 5.74 8.27 5.02
C PRO A 94 6.60 7.01 5.17
N ALA A 95 7.88 7.04 4.73
CA ALA A 95 8.78 5.91 4.89
C ALA A 95 9.08 5.62 6.37
N VAL A 96 9.41 6.65 7.15
CA VAL A 96 9.59 6.54 8.61
C VAL A 96 8.30 6.08 9.29
N TRP A 97 7.16 6.59 8.85
CA TRP A 97 5.85 6.17 9.38
C TRP A 97 5.57 4.68 9.15
N ILE A 98 5.93 4.13 7.97
CA ILE A 98 5.81 2.68 7.69
C ILE A 98 6.66 1.88 8.67
N VAL A 99 7.91 2.31 8.93
CA VAL A 99 8.80 1.65 9.89
C VAL A 99 8.23 1.71 11.30
N ALA A 100 7.70 2.86 11.72
CA ALA A 100 7.04 3.01 13.02
C ALA A 100 5.82 2.08 13.17
N MET A 101 4.98 1.98 12.14
CA MET A 101 3.80 1.10 12.16
C MET A 101 4.17 -0.39 12.11
N ALA A 102 5.25 -0.75 11.41
CA ALA A 102 5.81 -2.10 11.46
C ALA A 102 6.36 -2.43 12.86
N GLY A 103 7.05 -1.48 13.50
CA GLY A 103 7.50 -1.58 14.88
C GLY A 103 6.35 -1.74 15.87
N LEU A 104 5.29 -0.95 15.72
CA LEU A 104 4.07 -1.06 16.53
C LEU A 104 3.40 -2.43 16.36
N THR A 105 3.31 -2.93 15.12
CA THR A 105 2.79 -4.27 14.83
C THR A 105 3.59 -5.33 15.59
N ALA A 106 4.93 -5.29 15.49
CA ALA A 106 5.80 -6.23 16.21
C ALA A 106 5.64 -6.11 17.72
N ALA A 107 5.60 -4.90 18.27
CA ALA A 107 5.39 -4.66 19.69
C ALA A 107 4.06 -5.24 20.19
N CYS A 108 2.96 -5.01 19.46
CA CYS A 108 1.65 -5.58 19.80
C CYS A 108 1.68 -7.11 19.82
N LEU A 109 2.33 -7.74 18.84
CA LEU A 109 2.43 -9.21 18.76
C LEU A 109 3.34 -9.79 19.86
N VAL A 110 4.45 -9.13 20.18
CA VAL A 110 5.32 -9.54 21.29
C VAL A 110 4.56 -9.42 22.61
N LEU A 111 3.88 -8.30 22.87
CA LEU A 111 3.04 -8.12 24.06
C LEU A 111 1.93 -9.17 24.13
N ALA A 112 1.30 -9.50 23.01
CA ALA A 112 0.29 -10.55 22.95
C ALA A 112 0.85 -11.90 23.41
N VAL A 113 2.02 -12.31 22.91
CA VAL A 113 2.69 -13.55 23.30
C VAL A 113 3.06 -13.52 24.78
N CYS A 114 3.63 -12.41 25.27
CA CYS A 114 3.97 -12.24 26.68
C CYS A 114 2.75 -12.40 27.60
N LEU A 115 1.62 -11.79 27.24
CA LEU A 115 0.38 -11.86 28.01
C LEU A 115 -0.27 -13.25 27.97
N ILE A 116 -0.22 -13.95 26.82
CA ILE A 116 -0.81 -15.29 26.67
C ILE A 116 -0.03 -16.33 27.47
N ILE A 117 1.31 -16.25 27.47
CA ILE A 117 2.18 -17.24 28.11
C ILE A 117 2.55 -16.82 29.55
N ASN A 118 2.13 -15.63 29.99
CA ASN A 118 2.49 -15.06 31.29
C ASN A 118 4.02 -14.84 31.45
N LEU A 119 4.69 -14.49 30.35
CA LEU A 119 6.10 -14.12 30.33
C LEU A 119 6.25 -12.65 30.70
N ASN A 120 6.94 -12.37 31.81
CA ASN A 120 7.20 -11.00 32.27
C ASN A 120 8.70 -10.66 32.27
N PRO A 121 9.30 -10.37 31.10
CA PRO A 121 10.71 -10.00 31.04
C PRO A 121 10.92 -8.63 31.72
N GLY A 122 11.74 -8.60 32.77
CA GLY A 122 12.12 -7.36 33.46
C GLY A 122 11.01 -6.68 34.26
N ALA A 123 9.95 -7.42 34.66
CA ALA A 123 8.79 -6.88 35.40
C ALA A 123 8.09 -5.69 34.70
N LEU A 124 8.20 -5.61 33.37
CA LEU A 124 7.62 -4.54 32.56
C LEU A 124 6.09 -4.63 32.47
N ILE A 125 5.52 -5.83 32.64
CA ILE A 125 4.08 -6.05 32.57
C ILE A 125 3.51 -6.01 33.99
N PRO A 126 2.51 -5.15 34.26
CA PRO A 126 1.84 -5.11 35.55
C PRO A 126 1.21 -6.46 35.91
N ALA A 127 1.29 -6.84 37.18
CA ALA A 127 0.69 -8.08 37.65
C ALA A 127 -0.83 -8.06 37.44
N MET A 128 -1.36 -9.12 36.83
CA MET A 128 -2.80 -9.29 36.63
C MET A 128 -3.17 -10.78 36.63
N PRO A 129 -4.43 -11.13 36.94
CA PRO A 129 -4.90 -12.50 36.87
C PRO A 129 -4.71 -13.13 35.49
N THR A 130 -4.38 -14.42 35.44
CA THR A 130 -4.06 -15.15 34.20
C THR A 130 -5.17 -15.08 33.15
N ILE A 131 -6.44 -15.14 33.58
CA ILE A 131 -7.59 -15.06 32.65
C ILE A 131 -7.66 -13.68 31.99
N SER A 132 -7.49 -12.60 32.76
CA SER A 132 -7.45 -11.24 32.21
C SER A 132 -6.26 -11.05 31.28
N SER A 133 -5.08 -11.55 31.67
CA SER A 133 -3.87 -11.53 30.84
C SER A 133 -4.09 -12.23 29.50
N LEU A 134 -4.68 -13.44 29.51
CA LEU A 134 -4.96 -14.19 28.30
C LEU A 134 -5.89 -13.42 27.34
N ILE A 135 -6.96 -12.82 27.87
CA ILE A 135 -7.97 -12.10 27.08
C ILE A 135 -7.36 -10.84 26.46
N PHE A 136 -6.62 -10.04 27.25
CA PHE A 136 -5.89 -8.89 26.71
C PHE A 136 -4.81 -9.31 25.72
N GLY A 137 -4.15 -10.45 25.93
CA GLY A 137 -3.18 -11.00 25.00
C GLY A 137 -3.79 -11.31 23.63
N ILE A 138 -4.97 -11.95 23.59
CA ILE A 138 -5.70 -12.19 22.34
C ILE A 138 -6.14 -10.85 21.70
N GLY A 139 -6.60 -9.90 22.51
CA GLY A 139 -6.93 -8.54 22.05
C GLY A 139 -5.72 -7.82 21.42
N MET A 140 -4.54 -7.94 22.03
CA MET A 140 -3.28 -7.39 21.52
C MET A 140 -2.82 -8.09 20.22
N ALA A 141 -3.04 -9.39 20.10
CA ALA A 141 -2.76 -10.12 18.85
C ALA A 141 -3.66 -9.61 17.72
N ALA A 142 -4.95 -9.44 18.00
CA ALA A 142 -5.90 -8.87 17.03
C ALA A 142 -5.54 -7.44 16.64
N LEU A 143 -5.10 -6.61 17.61
CA LEU A 143 -4.63 -5.26 17.35
C LEU A 143 -3.38 -5.26 16.46
N GLY A 144 -2.42 -6.13 16.74
CA GLY A 144 -1.24 -6.33 15.91
C GLY A 144 -1.60 -6.69 14.48
N MET A 145 -2.55 -7.62 14.28
CA MET A 145 -3.04 -8.00 12.95
C MET A 145 -3.73 -6.84 12.23
N LEU A 146 -4.49 -6.00 12.95
CA LEU A 146 -5.16 -4.82 12.40
C LEU A 146 -4.15 -3.76 11.94
N VAL A 147 -3.18 -3.41 12.80
CA VAL A 147 -2.11 -2.45 12.48
C VAL A 147 -1.23 -3.00 11.35
N GLY A 148 -0.90 -4.28 11.39
CA GLY A 148 -0.11 -4.95 10.34
C GLY A 148 -0.80 -4.91 8.98
N ALA A 149 -2.10 -5.20 8.93
CA ALA A 149 -2.90 -5.08 7.70
C ALA A 149 -2.90 -3.64 7.15
N GLY A 150 -3.06 -2.65 8.03
CA GLY A 150 -2.96 -1.22 7.67
C GLY A 150 -1.57 -0.84 7.14
N THR A 151 -0.51 -1.35 7.78
CA THR A 151 0.89 -1.11 7.38
C THR A 151 1.15 -1.65 5.97
N VAL A 152 0.69 -2.87 5.67
CA VAL A 152 0.85 -3.47 4.34
C VAL A 152 0.11 -2.65 3.27
N TYR A 153 -1.11 -2.20 3.57
CA TYR A 153 -1.86 -1.36 2.65
C TYR A 153 -1.15 -0.02 2.40
N PHE A 154 -0.72 0.65 3.46
CA PHE A 154 -0.04 1.94 3.37
C PHE A 154 1.31 1.83 2.65
N ALA A 155 2.07 0.76 2.89
CA ALA A 155 3.32 0.49 2.17
C ALA A 155 3.09 0.27 0.66
N ALA A 156 2.00 -0.40 0.27
CA ALA A 156 1.64 -0.57 -1.13
C ALA A 156 1.22 0.76 -1.77
N PHE A 157 0.43 1.58 -1.06
CA PHE A 157 0.07 2.93 -1.50
C PHE A 157 1.32 3.81 -1.68
N PHE A 158 2.24 3.80 -0.70
CA PHE A 158 3.49 4.54 -0.77
C PHE A 158 4.36 4.12 -1.96
N ARG A 159 4.48 2.81 -2.20
CA ARG A 159 5.18 2.29 -3.38
C ARG A 159 4.55 2.78 -4.69
N GLN A 160 3.22 2.80 -4.77
CA GLN A 160 2.52 3.29 -5.97
C GLN A 160 2.77 4.79 -6.18
N MET A 161 2.79 5.56 -5.11
CA MET A 161 3.08 7.00 -5.15
C MET A 161 4.51 7.28 -5.64
N ILE A 162 5.51 6.54 -5.16
CA ILE A 162 6.89 6.64 -5.66
C ILE A 162 6.96 6.31 -7.16
N ARG A 163 6.27 5.25 -7.60
CA ARG A 163 6.23 4.88 -9.03
C ARG A 163 5.57 5.95 -9.89
N ALA A 164 4.45 6.51 -9.43
CA ALA A 164 3.76 7.60 -10.11
C ALA A 164 4.64 8.85 -10.22
N PHE A 165 5.36 9.20 -9.16
CA PHE A 165 6.33 10.31 -9.18
C PHE A 165 7.50 10.02 -10.13
N GLY A 166 8.07 8.81 -10.09
CA GLY A 166 9.13 8.43 -11.03
C GLY A 166 8.68 8.45 -12.50
N ARG A 167 7.42 8.11 -12.78
CA ARG A 167 6.82 8.25 -14.12
C ARG A 167 6.63 9.72 -14.51
N PHE A 168 6.15 10.55 -13.59
CA PHE A 168 6.07 12.00 -13.80
C PHE A 168 7.45 12.60 -14.11
N HIS A 169 8.48 12.23 -13.36
CA HIS A 169 9.86 12.66 -13.59
C HIS A 169 10.37 12.20 -14.98
N ARG A 170 10.17 10.93 -15.34
CA ARG A 170 10.57 10.43 -16.67
C ARG A 170 9.82 11.13 -17.80
N ASN A 171 8.52 11.37 -17.64
CA ASN A 171 7.70 12.06 -18.62
C ASN A 171 8.11 13.52 -18.81
N THR A 172 8.39 14.24 -17.73
CA THR A 172 8.88 15.63 -17.82
C THR A 172 10.24 15.70 -18.51
N MET A 173 11.13 14.74 -18.26
CA MET A 173 12.40 14.61 -18.98
C MET A 173 12.22 14.22 -20.46
N ALA A 174 11.27 13.34 -20.77
CA ALA A 174 10.94 12.95 -22.14
C ALA A 174 10.41 14.14 -22.95
N VAL A 175 9.47 14.91 -22.38
CA VAL A 175 8.98 16.17 -22.98
C VAL A 175 10.13 17.13 -23.25
N ALA A 176 11.05 17.30 -22.29
CA ALA A 176 12.21 18.18 -22.45
C ALA A 176 13.20 17.69 -23.53
N LYS A 177 13.21 16.39 -23.85
CA LYS A 177 14.03 15.78 -24.91
C LYS A 177 13.31 15.64 -26.26
N GLY A 178 12.00 15.90 -26.33
CA GLY A 178 11.18 15.60 -27.50
C GLY A 178 10.99 14.09 -27.72
N GLU A 179 11.07 13.29 -26.65
CA GLU A 179 10.83 11.85 -26.64
C GLU A 179 9.36 11.57 -26.29
N ALA A 180 8.86 10.39 -26.67
CA ALA A 180 7.48 10.00 -26.42
C ALA A 180 7.14 9.95 -24.92
N VAL A 181 5.98 10.51 -24.57
CA VAL A 181 5.49 10.58 -23.19
C VAL A 181 4.63 9.35 -22.90
N LEU A 182 4.83 8.78 -21.72
CA LEU A 182 4.08 7.60 -21.29
C LEU A 182 2.81 8.00 -20.52
N PRO A 183 1.76 7.17 -20.48
CA PRO A 183 0.56 7.46 -19.70
C PRO A 183 0.88 7.61 -18.19
N ALA A 184 0.12 8.48 -17.53
CA ALA A 184 0.26 8.75 -16.10
C ALA A 184 -0.29 7.57 -15.26
N LEU A 185 0.48 7.16 -14.26
CA LEU A 185 0.07 6.08 -13.35
C LEU A 185 -0.99 6.56 -12.37
N ALA A 186 -1.99 5.71 -12.11
CA ALA A 186 -2.96 5.95 -11.04
C ALA A 186 -2.28 5.97 -9.66
N LEU A 187 -2.72 6.87 -8.78
CA LEU A 187 -2.24 6.96 -7.39
C LEU A 187 -2.73 5.83 -6.48
N TYR A 188 -3.75 5.08 -6.90
CA TYR A 188 -4.32 4.00 -6.11
C TYR A 188 -3.58 2.68 -6.35
N PRO A 189 -3.17 1.96 -5.29
CA PRO A 189 -2.49 0.68 -5.44
C PRO A 189 -3.44 -0.38 -6.03
N GLY A 190 -3.06 -0.93 -7.17
CA GLY A 190 -3.73 -2.08 -7.77
C GLY A 190 -3.37 -3.37 -7.02
N PHE A 191 -4.34 -4.01 -6.38
CA PHE A 191 -4.15 -5.32 -5.75
C PHE A 191 -4.84 -6.41 -6.55
N LYS A 192 -4.24 -7.61 -6.58
CA LYS A 192 -4.93 -8.80 -7.09
C LYS A 192 -6.26 -9.00 -6.33
N PRO A 193 -7.38 -9.35 -7.01
CA PRO A 193 -8.69 -9.45 -6.36
C PRO A 193 -8.76 -10.42 -5.18
N ARG A 194 -7.95 -11.49 -5.21
CA ARG A 194 -7.84 -12.44 -4.08
C ARG A 194 -7.21 -11.79 -2.85
N PHE A 195 -6.10 -11.08 -3.04
CA PHE A 195 -5.39 -10.40 -1.96
C PHE A 195 -6.24 -9.29 -1.34
N LYS A 196 -6.89 -8.45 -2.16
CA LYS A 196 -7.79 -7.38 -1.69
C LYS A 196 -8.94 -7.92 -0.81
N ARG A 197 -9.56 -9.03 -1.23
CA ARG A 197 -10.61 -9.70 -0.44
C ARG A 197 -10.07 -10.27 0.86
N GLY A 198 -8.89 -10.91 0.83
CA GLY A 198 -8.23 -11.45 2.01
C GLY A 198 -7.90 -10.36 3.03
N LEU A 199 -7.25 -9.28 2.58
CA LEU A 199 -6.88 -8.15 3.42
C LEU A 199 -8.11 -7.51 4.07
N ARG A 200 -9.18 -7.25 3.30
CA ARG A 200 -10.42 -6.70 3.84
C ARG A 200 -11.06 -7.60 4.90
N ARG A 201 -11.10 -8.92 4.66
CA ARG A 201 -11.63 -9.88 5.65
C ARG A 201 -10.80 -9.87 6.92
N LEU A 202 -9.47 -9.90 6.79
CA LEU A 202 -8.55 -9.86 7.92
C LEU A 202 -8.76 -8.59 8.76
N THR A 203 -8.84 -7.42 8.12
CA THR A 203 -9.08 -6.14 8.80
C THR A 203 -10.41 -6.16 9.55
N MET A 204 -11.50 -6.61 8.93
CA MET A 204 -12.82 -6.63 9.56
C MET A 204 -12.89 -7.60 10.75
N ILE A 205 -12.34 -8.80 10.60
CA ILE A 205 -12.28 -9.80 11.68
C ILE A 205 -11.41 -9.28 12.84
N SER A 206 -10.24 -8.72 12.53
CA SER A 206 -9.31 -8.21 13.54
C SER A 206 -9.91 -7.02 14.28
N LEU A 207 -10.58 -6.10 13.57
CA LEU A 207 -11.28 -4.96 14.17
C LEU A 207 -12.36 -5.42 15.16
N LEU A 208 -13.21 -6.36 14.76
CA LEU A 208 -14.25 -6.91 15.64
C LEU A 208 -13.64 -7.62 16.84
N ALA A 209 -12.60 -8.44 16.62
CA ALA A 209 -11.90 -9.14 17.68
C ALA A 209 -11.29 -8.18 18.71
N VAL A 210 -10.63 -7.10 18.28
CA VAL A 210 -10.09 -6.06 19.19
C VAL A 210 -11.20 -5.52 20.08
N VAL A 211 -12.31 -5.06 19.49
CA VAL A 211 -13.41 -4.47 20.27
C VAL A 211 -13.97 -5.48 21.28
N VAL A 212 -14.25 -6.70 20.84
CA VAL A 212 -14.83 -7.74 21.71
C VAL A 212 -13.88 -8.13 22.84
N PHE A 213 -12.62 -8.46 22.54
CA PHE A 213 -11.69 -8.91 23.56
C PHE A 213 -11.30 -7.81 24.55
N PHE A 214 -11.21 -6.55 24.13
CA PHE A 214 -10.98 -5.46 25.07
C PHE A 214 -12.18 -5.23 25.99
N ILE A 215 -13.42 -5.23 25.47
CA ILE A 215 -14.62 -5.08 26.30
C ILE A 215 -14.73 -6.24 27.30
N VAL A 216 -14.59 -7.48 26.82
CA VAL A 216 -14.65 -8.68 27.67
C VAL A 216 -13.52 -8.68 28.71
N GLY A 217 -12.31 -8.29 28.31
CA GLY A 217 -11.15 -8.15 29.20
C GLY A 217 -11.39 -7.13 30.31
N MET A 218 -11.99 -5.99 29.99
CA MET A 218 -12.36 -4.98 30.98
C MET A 218 -13.40 -5.51 31.97
N ILE A 219 -14.48 -6.13 31.48
CA ILE A 219 -15.55 -6.67 32.34
C ILE A 219 -15.00 -7.75 33.28
N ILE A 220 -14.24 -8.71 32.76
CA ILE A 220 -13.67 -9.78 33.59
C ILE A 220 -12.68 -9.24 34.61
N SER A 221 -11.89 -8.22 34.24
CA SER A 221 -10.96 -7.57 35.17
C SER A 221 -11.68 -6.83 36.30
N MET A 222 -12.81 -6.18 36.00
CA MET A 222 -13.67 -5.58 37.03
C MET A 222 -14.27 -6.63 37.97
N ILE A 223 -14.76 -7.76 37.43
CA ILE A 223 -15.31 -8.86 38.24
C ILE A 223 -14.23 -9.47 39.15
N HIS A 224 -13.04 -9.71 38.62
CA HIS A 224 -11.93 -10.31 39.38
C HIS A 224 -11.36 -9.40 40.46
N SER A 225 -11.31 -8.08 40.21
CA SER A 225 -10.82 -7.12 41.20
C SER A 225 -11.89 -6.72 42.22
N GLY A 226 -13.18 -6.92 41.91
CA GLY A 226 -14.29 -6.39 42.69
C GLY A 226 -14.44 -4.87 42.61
N ALA A 227 -13.72 -4.20 41.71
CA ALA A 227 -13.70 -2.75 41.56
C ALA A 227 -13.82 -2.35 40.08
N LEU A 228 -14.45 -1.20 39.81
CA LEU A 228 -14.47 -0.63 38.46
C LEU A 228 -13.06 -0.23 38.01
N GLU A 229 -12.25 0.27 38.95
CA GLU A 229 -10.87 0.69 38.72
C GLU A 229 -9.88 -0.42 39.10
N PHE A 230 -9.99 -1.56 38.41
CA PHE A 230 -9.22 -2.77 38.71
C PHE A 230 -7.70 -2.56 38.72
N TRP A 231 -7.18 -1.58 37.96
CA TRP A 231 -5.76 -1.24 37.90
C TRP A 231 -5.23 -0.67 39.23
N HIS A 232 -6.07 0.04 40.00
CA HIS A 232 -5.71 0.48 41.36
C HIS A 232 -5.74 -0.70 42.32
N ALA A 233 -6.76 -1.57 42.23
CA ALA A 233 -6.86 -2.77 43.06
C ALA A 233 -5.70 -3.76 42.85
N TRP A 234 -5.12 -3.79 41.64
CA TRP A 234 -3.94 -4.61 41.31
C TRP A 234 -2.61 -3.88 41.51
N GLY A 235 -2.62 -2.63 41.97
CA GLY A 235 -1.40 -1.89 42.29
C GLY A 235 -0.52 -1.56 41.08
N TRP A 236 -1.09 -1.43 39.87
CA TRP A 236 -0.32 -1.21 38.63
C TRP A 236 0.57 0.03 38.65
N PHE A 237 0.23 1.00 39.49
CA PHE A 237 0.93 2.28 39.61
C PHE A 237 1.74 2.40 40.91
N GLY A 238 1.97 1.30 41.63
CA GLY A 238 2.77 1.30 42.85
C GLY A 238 2.07 1.92 44.08
N TYR A 239 0.74 2.07 44.04
CA TYR A 239 -0.02 2.44 45.22
C TYR A 239 -0.01 1.27 46.20
N THR A 240 0.75 1.39 47.28
CA THR A 240 0.63 0.53 48.47
C THR A 240 -0.62 0.97 49.22
N GLY A 241 -1.67 0.14 49.18
CA GLY A 241 -2.77 0.23 50.15
C GLY A 241 -2.33 -0.26 51.52
#